data_AF-A0A9D5QB55-F1
#
_entry.id   AF-A0A9D5QB55-F1
#
_cell.length_a   1.000
_cell.length_b   1.000
_cell.length_c   1.000
_cell.angle_alpha   90.00
_cell.angle_beta   90.00
_cell.angle_gamma   90.00
#
_symmetry.space_group_name_H-M   'P 1'
#
loop_
_entity.id
_entity.type
_entity.pdbx_description
1 polymer ?
#
loop_
_entity_poly.entity_id
_entity_poly.type
_entity_poly.pdbx_seq_one_letter_code
_entity_poly.pdbx_strand_id
1 'polypeptide(L)'
;MFIFLYFILIGSIFTALASTPERFVADLDSSMEAFEAEHRLHVQKKAHELNNYIFRNKDDFSAWCENRRQQFDSFKQRITAIWGYFLEPSGKCWVEYGKDSNSVSIVDFETGVVTVEVLVSNGTSAEQRRRAIKGAVARTVT
;
A
#
# COMPACT_ATOMS: atom_id res chain seq x y z
N MET A 1 17.94 -85.98 16.01
CA MET A 1 16.57 -85.45 15.88
C MET A 1 16.46 -84.08 16.56
N PHE A 2 17.23 -83.05 16.15
CA PHE A 2 17.12 -81.69 16.74
C PHE A 2 17.63 -80.55 15.83
N ILE A 3 17.85 -80.79 14.54
CA ILE A 3 18.37 -79.75 13.60
C ILE A 3 17.29 -79.26 12.61
N PHE A 4 16.20 -80.00 12.43
CA PHE A 4 15.13 -79.62 11.49
C PHE A 4 14.09 -78.64 12.06
N LEU A 5 14.07 -78.41 13.37
CA LEU A 5 13.09 -77.51 14.01
C LEU A 5 13.55 -76.04 14.11
N TYR A 6 14.85 -75.76 13.95
CA TYR A 6 15.38 -74.40 14.06
C TYR A 6 15.20 -73.56 12.78
N PHE A 7 15.13 -74.21 11.61
CA PHE A 7 14.91 -73.54 10.33
C PHE A 7 13.46 -73.08 10.10
N ILE A 8 12.49 -73.69 10.80
CA ILE A 8 11.08 -73.31 10.66
C ILE A 8 10.77 -72.04 11.46
N LEU A 9 11.52 -71.75 12.54
CA LEU A 9 11.26 -70.60 13.41
C LEU A 9 11.92 -69.30 12.93
N ILE A 10 13.03 -69.36 12.17
CA ILE A 10 13.64 -68.16 11.57
C ILE A 10 12.90 -67.76 10.28
N GLY A 11 12.27 -68.72 9.59
CA GLY A 11 11.42 -68.45 8.43
C GLY A 11 10.14 -67.68 8.78
N SER A 12 9.65 -67.79 10.02
CA SER A 12 8.42 -67.10 10.46
C SER A 12 8.66 -65.67 10.95
N ILE A 13 9.91 -65.27 11.21
CA ILE A 13 10.24 -63.89 11.62
C ILE A 13 10.48 -62.99 10.39
N PHE A 14 10.79 -63.55 9.22
CA PHE A 14 10.98 -62.74 8.01
C PHE A 14 9.69 -62.47 7.22
N THR A 15 8.61 -63.19 7.49
CA THR A 15 7.33 -63.03 6.77
C THR A 15 6.40 -61.95 7.36
N ALA A 16 6.86 -61.20 8.36
CA ALA A 16 6.12 -60.06 8.92
C ALA A 16 6.53 -58.70 8.33
N LEU A 17 7.54 -58.64 7.47
CA LEU A 17 8.03 -57.39 6.86
C LEU A 17 8.11 -57.45 5.33
N ALA A 18 7.15 -58.13 4.70
CA ALA A 18 6.94 -58.05 3.26
C ALA A 18 5.47 -57.70 3.01
N SER A 19 5.12 -56.41 3.16
CA SER A 19 4.01 -55.89 2.38
C SER A 19 4.30 -56.19 0.91
N THR A 20 3.39 -56.86 0.23
CA THR A 20 3.55 -57.11 -1.20
C THR A 20 3.76 -55.78 -1.91
N PRO A 21 4.68 -55.67 -2.89
CA PRO A 21 4.95 -54.40 -3.59
C PRO A 21 3.68 -53.71 -4.09
N GLU A 22 2.68 -54.50 -4.51
CA GLU A 22 1.37 -54.03 -4.95
C GLU A 22 0.58 -53.27 -3.88
N ARG A 23 0.61 -53.71 -2.62
CA ARG A 23 -0.07 -53.01 -1.51
C ARG A 23 0.60 -51.70 -1.15
N PHE A 24 1.94 -51.67 -1.20
CA PHE A 24 2.71 -50.45 -0.97
C PHE A 24 2.46 -49.41 -2.06
N VAL A 25 2.42 -49.84 -3.34
CA VAL A 25 2.10 -48.96 -4.47
C VAL A 25 0.67 -48.41 -4.34
N ALA A 26 -0.32 -49.25 -3.99
CA ALA A 26 -1.70 -48.80 -3.80
C ALA A 26 -1.87 -47.81 -2.62
N ASP A 27 -1.16 -48.04 -1.51
CA ASP A 27 -1.16 -47.13 -0.36
C ASP A 27 -0.47 -45.79 -0.71
N LEU A 28 0.64 -45.85 -1.45
CA LEU A 28 1.34 -44.66 -1.93
C LEU A 28 0.45 -43.83 -2.86
N ASP A 29 -0.22 -44.47 -3.83
CA ASP A 29 -1.14 -43.78 -4.75
C ASP A 29 -2.30 -43.12 -3.99
N SER A 30 -2.92 -43.83 -3.04
CA SER A 30 -4.01 -43.27 -2.23
C SER A 30 -3.54 -42.08 -1.37
N SER A 31 -2.34 -42.17 -0.78
CA SER A 31 -1.76 -41.07 -0.01
C SER A 31 -1.43 -39.85 -0.87
N MET A 32 -0.96 -40.08 -2.10
CA MET A 32 -0.65 -39.04 -3.07
C MET A 32 -1.93 -38.35 -3.56
N GLU A 33 -2.98 -39.11 -3.85
CA GLU A 33 -4.29 -38.55 -4.21
C GLU A 33 -4.89 -37.68 -3.09
N ALA A 34 -4.80 -38.15 -1.83
CA ALA A 34 -5.27 -37.39 -0.67
C ALA A 34 -4.47 -36.08 -0.48
N PHE A 35 -3.14 -36.15 -0.59
CA PHE A 35 -2.27 -34.98 -0.52
C PHE A 35 -2.58 -33.98 -1.65
N GLU A 36 -2.73 -34.45 -2.88
CA GLU A 36 -3.06 -33.58 -4.01
C GLU A 36 -4.45 -32.95 -3.86
N ALA A 37 -5.44 -33.68 -3.33
CA ALA A 37 -6.77 -33.14 -3.07
C ALA A 37 -6.74 -32.02 -2.02
N GLU A 38 -6.01 -32.24 -0.91
CA GLU A 38 -5.81 -31.21 0.12
C GLU A 38 -5.03 -30.00 -0.43
N HIS A 39 -3.96 -30.25 -1.18
CA HIS A 39 -3.13 -29.22 -1.77
C HIS A 39 -3.91 -28.39 -2.80
N ARG A 40 -4.75 -29.01 -3.65
CA ARG A 40 -5.63 -28.30 -4.58
C ARG A 40 -6.58 -27.34 -3.84
N LEU A 41 -7.22 -27.81 -2.77
CA LEU A 41 -8.09 -26.97 -1.95
C LEU A 41 -7.32 -25.81 -1.31
N HIS A 42 -6.12 -26.08 -0.80
CA HIS A 42 -5.26 -25.06 -0.21
C HIS A 42 -4.83 -24.00 -1.23
N VAL A 43 -4.38 -24.42 -2.41
CA VAL A 43 -3.99 -23.52 -3.52
C VAL A 43 -5.18 -22.69 -3.98
N GLN A 44 -6.36 -23.29 -4.14
CA GLN A 44 -7.58 -22.56 -4.50
C GLN A 44 -7.96 -21.53 -3.45
N LYS A 45 -7.91 -21.89 -2.16
CA LYS A 45 -8.16 -20.96 -1.06
C LYS A 45 -7.18 -19.79 -1.07
N LYS A 46 -5.89 -20.07 -1.25
CA LYS A 46 -4.85 -19.03 -1.32
C LYS A 46 -5.01 -18.11 -2.53
N ALA A 47 -5.34 -18.66 -3.69
CA ALA A 47 -5.65 -17.88 -4.88
C ALA A 47 -6.87 -16.97 -4.66
N HIS A 48 -7.91 -17.47 -4.00
CA HIS A 48 -9.09 -16.69 -3.65
C HIS A 48 -8.77 -15.57 -2.65
N GLU A 49 -8.02 -15.87 -1.59
CA GLU A 49 -7.55 -14.88 -0.61
C GLU A 49 -6.74 -13.76 -1.29
N LEU A 50 -5.80 -14.13 -2.18
CA LEU A 50 -4.99 -13.18 -2.93
C LEU A 50 -5.83 -12.31 -3.85
N ASN A 51 -6.75 -12.90 -4.61
CA ASN A 51 -7.65 -12.15 -5.50
C ASN A 51 -8.51 -11.15 -4.73
N ASN A 52 -9.07 -11.57 -3.58
CA ASN A 52 -9.84 -10.68 -2.72
C ASN A 52 -8.99 -9.54 -2.17
N TYR A 53 -7.75 -9.81 -1.76
CA TYR A 53 -6.82 -8.77 -1.31
C TYR A 53 -6.51 -7.77 -2.42
N ILE A 54 -6.16 -8.25 -3.62
CA ILE A 54 -5.86 -7.39 -4.77
C ILE A 54 -7.07 -6.53 -5.13
N PHE A 55 -8.27 -7.12 -5.13
CA PHE A 55 -9.51 -6.41 -5.42
C PHE A 55 -9.79 -5.30 -4.40
N ARG A 56 -9.77 -5.63 -3.10
CA ARG A 56 -9.95 -4.63 -2.02
C ARG A 56 -8.92 -3.51 -2.09
N ASN A 57 -7.65 -3.86 -2.30
CA ASN A 57 -6.58 -2.86 -2.42
C ASN A 57 -6.80 -1.91 -3.59
N LYS A 58 -7.36 -2.40 -4.72
CA LYS A 58 -7.73 -1.55 -5.85
C LYS A 58 -8.89 -0.61 -5.51
N ASP A 59 -9.93 -1.13 -4.85
CA ASP A 59 -11.09 -0.33 -4.44
C ASP A 59 -10.70 0.74 -3.43
N ASP A 60 -9.92 0.38 -2.41
CA ASP A 60 -9.42 1.30 -1.38
C ASP A 60 -8.54 2.39 -2.00
N PHE A 61 -7.66 2.03 -2.95
CA PHE A 61 -6.84 2.99 -3.67
C PHE A 61 -7.69 3.92 -4.54
N SER A 62 -8.70 3.40 -5.22
CA SER A 62 -9.63 4.21 -6.02
C SER A 62 -10.41 5.19 -5.15
N ALA A 63 -10.92 4.72 -4.00
CA ALA A 63 -11.64 5.57 -3.04
C ALA A 63 -10.73 6.66 -2.46
N TRP A 64 -9.46 6.32 -2.16
CA TRP A 64 -8.47 7.29 -1.72
C TRP A 64 -8.19 8.35 -2.79
N CYS A 65 -7.97 7.96 -4.05
CA CYS A 65 -7.76 8.88 -5.16
C CYS A 65 -8.93 9.85 -5.34
N GLU A 66 -10.16 9.34 -5.30
CA GLU A 66 -11.36 10.17 -5.43
C GLU A 66 -11.50 11.13 -4.25
N ASN A 67 -11.25 10.67 -3.02
CA ASN A 67 -11.27 11.54 -1.84
C ASN A 67 -10.22 12.65 -1.93
N ARG A 68 -9.00 12.33 -2.40
CA ARG A 68 -7.93 13.32 -2.59
C ARG A 68 -8.29 14.33 -3.67
N ARG A 69 -8.89 13.89 -4.77
CA ARG A 69 -9.39 14.76 -5.84
C ARG A 69 -10.43 15.74 -5.31
N GLN A 70 -11.43 15.25 -4.56
CA GLN A 70 -12.47 16.10 -3.97
C GLN A 70 -11.92 17.14 -2.96
N GLN A 71 -10.96 16.72 -2.13
CA GLN A 71 -10.27 17.63 -1.21
C GLN A 71 -9.50 18.71 -1.96
N PHE A 72 -8.80 18.34 -3.03
CA PHE A 72 -8.06 19.26 -3.87
C PHE A 72 -8.97 20.23 -4.62
N ASP A 73 -10.07 19.74 -5.20
CA ASP A 73 -11.07 20.58 -5.87
C ASP A 73 -11.68 21.60 -4.90
N SER A 74 -12.03 21.16 -3.68
CA SER A 74 -12.55 22.03 -2.63
C SER A 74 -11.52 23.08 -2.20
N PHE A 75 -10.25 22.69 -2.08
CA PHE A 75 -9.15 23.60 -1.79
C PHE A 75 -8.98 24.64 -2.89
N LYS A 76 -8.92 24.20 -4.16
CA LYS A 76 -8.76 25.06 -5.33
C LYS A 76 -9.90 26.07 -5.43
N GLN A 77 -11.14 25.64 -5.23
CA GLN A 77 -12.31 26.52 -5.20
C GLN A 77 -12.20 27.57 -4.09
N ARG A 78 -11.84 27.15 -2.86
CA ARG A 78 -11.65 28.08 -1.73
C ARG A 78 -10.58 29.14 -2.02
N ILE A 79 -9.43 28.71 -2.53
CA ILE A 79 -8.34 29.65 -2.87
C ILE A 79 -8.76 30.59 -3.99
N THR A 80 -9.40 30.07 -5.05
CA THR A 80 -9.91 30.88 -6.16
C THR A 80 -10.93 31.91 -5.69
N ALA A 81 -11.79 31.57 -4.73
CA ALA A 81 -12.76 32.50 -4.15
C ALA A 81 -12.09 33.64 -3.37
N ILE A 82 -10.94 33.39 -2.74
CA ILE A 82 -10.21 34.39 -1.94
C ILE A 82 -9.32 35.26 -2.84
N TRP A 83 -8.59 34.64 -3.77
CA TRP A 83 -7.56 35.30 -4.60
C TRP A 83 -8.07 35.75 -5.98
N GLY A 84 -9.21 35.23 -6.42
CA GLY A 84 -9.72 35.39 -7.79
C GLY A 84 -9.08 34.44 -8.81
N TYR A 85 -8.00 33.76 -8.44
CA TYR A 85 -7.28 32.80 -9.28
C TYR A 85 -6.59 31.74 -8.40
N PHE A 86 -6.13 30.66 -9.04
CA PHE A 86 -5.35 29.60 -8.39
C PHE A 86 -4.02 29.41 -9.12
N LEU A 87 -2.92 29.48 -8.37
CA LEU A 87 -1.59 29.16 -8.89
C LEU A 87 -1.36 27.66 -8.76
N GLU A 88 -1.27 27.00 -9.91
CA GLU A 88 -1.03 25.57 -9.98
C GLU A 88 0.46 25.28 -9.72
N PRO A 89 0.81 24.43 -8.73
CA PRO A 89 2.19 23.99 -8.56
C PRO A 89 2.63 23.13 -9.74
N SER A 90 3.92 23.11 -10.03
CA SER A 90 4.51 22.30 -11.10
C SER A 90 5.87 21.75 -10.69
N GLY A 91 6.48 20.91 -11.53
CA GLY A 91 7.84 20.42 -11.29
C GLY A 91 8.91 21.53 -11.24
N LYS A 92 8.61 22.72 -11.75
CA LYS A 92 9.52 23.88 -11.80
C LYS A 92 9.19 24.97 -10.78
N CYS A 93 7.99 24.90 -10.19
CA CYS A 93 7.48 25.93 -9.31
C CYS A 93 6.72 25.29 -8.15
N TRP A 94 7.20 25.51 -6.94
CA TRP A 94 6.48 25.11 -5.74
C TRP A 94 5.62 26.26 -5.24
N VAL A 95 4.34 25.97 -5.00
CA VAL A 95 3.35 26.92 -4.54
C VAL A 95 2.74 26.40 -3.24
N GLU A 96 2.80 27.20 -2.18
CA GLU A 96 2.18 26.89 -0.90
C GLU A 96 1.32 28.05 -0.41
N TYR A 97 0.03 27.79 -0.25
CA TYR A 97 -0.89 28.71 0.41
C TYR A 97 -0.80 28.53 1.93
N GLY A 98 -0.71 29.64 2.66
CA GLY A 98 -0.71 29.66 4.11
C GLY A 98 -1.99 29.04 4.71
N LYS A 99 -1.92 28.63 5.98
CA LYS A 99 -3.05 27.98 6.67
C LYS A 99 -4.34 28.83 6.68
N ASP A 100 -4.19 30.15 6.78
CA ASP A 100 -5.29 31.12 6.73
C ASP A 100 -5.72 31.48 5.29
N SER A 101 -5.05 30.91 4.28
CA SER A 101 -5.24 31.18 2.85
C SER A 101 -5.01 32.64 2.44
N ASN A 102 -4.44 33.48 3.32
CA ASN A 102 -4.18 34.90 3.05
C ASN A 102 -2.74 35.17 2.62
N SER A 103 -1.87 34.16 2.59
CA SER A 103 -0.54 34.27 2.02
C SER A 103 -0.28 33.14 1.03
N VAL A 104 0.51 33.40 0.00
CA VAL A 104 1.05 32.36 -0.89
C VAL A 104 2.56 32.53 -1.00
N SER A 105 3.29 31.42 -0.90
CA SER A 105 4.72 31.34 -1.18
C SER A 105 4.91 30.63 -2.50
N ILE A 106 5.77 31.18 -3.33
CA ILE A 106 6.07 30.70 -4.68
C ILE A 106 7.59 30.57 -4.75
N VAL A 107 8.10 29.36 -4.98
CA VAL A 107 9.52 29.12 -5.21
C VAL A 107 9.69 28.69 -6.64
N ASP A 108 10.34 29.54 -7.43
CA ASP A 108 10.74 29.26 -8.79
C ASP A 108 12.12 28.59 -8.77
N PHE A 109 12.16 27.31 -9.15
CA PHE A 109 13.40 26.53 -9.14
C PHE A 109 14.31 26.83 -10.33
N GLU A 110 13.80 27.45 -11.40
CA GLU A 110 14.61 27.81 -12.56
C GLU A 110 15.39 29.09 -12.29
N THR A 111 14.76 30.06 -11.63
CA THR A 111 15.39 31.36 -11.32
C THR A 111 15.99 31.42 -9.92
N GLY A 112 15.60 30.51 -9.02
CA GLY A 112 15.98 30.54 -7.60
C GLY A 112 15.28 31.65 -6.81
N VAL A 113 14.23 32.26 -7.37
CA VAL A 113 13.50 33.37 -6.74
C VAL A 113 12.37 32.83 -5.88
N VAL A 114 12.25 33.38 -4.67
CA VAL A 114 11.13 33.13 -3.76
C VAL A 114 10.26 34.38 -3.70
N THR A 115 9.00 34.24 -4.08
CA THR A 115 7.98 35.30 -3.99
C THR A 115 6.99 34.96 -2.89
N VAL A 116 6.74 35.90 -1.99
CA VAL A 116 5.72 35.76 -0.95
C VAL A 116 4.70 36.88 -1.12
N GLU A 117 3.46 36.50 -1.37
CA GLU A 117 2.33 37.42 -1.49
C GLU A 117 1.41 37.29 -0.29
N VAL A 118 0.82 38.41 0.15
CA VAL A 118 -0.08 38.46 1.30
C VAL A 118 -1.28 39.36 1.01
N LEU A 119 -2.47 38.81 1.13
CA LEU A 119 -3.72 39.57 1.11
C LEU A 119 -3.93 40.28 2.45
N VAL A 120 -4.25 41.57 2.36
CA VAL A 120 -4.55 42.42 3.52
C VAL A 120 -5.81 43.23 3.22
N SER A 121 -6.63 43.47 4.24
CA SER A 121 -7.85 44.25 4.08
C SER A 121 -7.53 45.71 3.71
N ASN A 122 -8.41 46.34 2.94
CA ASN A 122 -8.33 47.77 2.68
C ASN A 122 -8.35 48.55 4.01
N GLY A 123 -7.50 49.56 4.14
CA GLY A 123 -7.35 50.34 5.37
C GLY A 123 -6.38 49.76 6.41
N THR A 124 -5.80 48.57 6.19
CA THR A 124 -4.73 48.01 7.05
C THR A 124 -3.55 48.99 7.12
N SER A 125 -3.01 49.27 8.31
CA SER A 125 -1.89 50.20 8.47
C SER A 125 -0.59 49.66 7.84
N ALA A 126 0.36 50.54 7.52
CA ALA A 126 1.65 50.13 6.97
C ALA A 126 2.42 49.18 7.93
N GLU A 127 2.31 49.40 9.24
CA GLU A 127 2.94 48.54 10.25
C GLU A 127 2.30 47.15 10.28
N GLN A 128 0.96 47.07 10.23
CA GLN A 128 0.24 45.81 10.17
C GLN A 128 0.60 45.03 8.90
N ARG A 129 0.68 45.70 7.74
CA ARG A 129 1.15 45.08 6.48
C ARG A 129 2.56 44.53 6.62
N ARG A 130 3.51 45.31 7.19
CA ARG A 130 4.89 44.86 7.43
C ARG A 130 4.94 43.64 8.35
N ARG A 131 4.11 43.61 9.40
CA ARG A 131 4.05 42.47 10.33
C ARG A 131 3.52 41.22 9.64
N ALA A 132 2.47 41.35 8.83
CA ALA A 132 1.91 40.23 8.06
C ALA A 132 2.95 39.65 7.08
N ILE A 133 3.66 40.51 6.34
CA ILE A 133 4.72 40.10 5.40
C ILE A 133 5.86 39.40 6.15
N LYS A 134 6.38 39.99 7.24
CA LYS A 134 7.45 39.36 8.04
C LYS A 134 7.04 37.98 8.55
N GLY A 135 5.80 37.83 9.02
CA GLY A 135 5.28 36.55 9.48
C GLY A 135 5.14 35.52 8.35
N ALA A 136 4.72 35.94 7.15
CA ALA A 136 4.64 35.06 5.98
C ALA A 136 6.03 34.59 5.54
N VAL A 137 6.97 35.52 5.37
CA VAL A 137 8.36 35.21 4.96
C VAL A 137 9.04 34.27 5.96
N ALA A 138 8.86 34.50 7.26
CA ALA A 138 9.46 33.63 8.28
C ALA A 138 9.03 32.17 8.13
N ARG A 139 7.76 31.91 7.76
CA ARG A 139 7.25 30.55 7.54
C ARG A 139 7.81 29.88 6.29
N THR A 140 8.18 30.66 5.28
CA THR A 140 8.69 30.13 4.01
C THR A 140 10.16 29.71 4.09
N VAL A 141 10.94 30.34 4.98
CA VAL A 141 12.40 30.19 5.05
C VAL A 141 12.86 29.25 6.18
N THR A 142 11.98 28.87 7.10
CA THR A 142 12.26 27.91 8.20
C THR A 142 11.68 26.55 7.92
#